data_AF-A0A7N2LJB4-F1
#
_entry.id   AF-A0A7N2LJB4-F1
#
_cell.length_a   1.000
_cell.length_b   1.000
_cell.length_c   1.000
_cell.angle_alpha   90.00
_cell.angle_beta   90.00
_cell.angle_gamma   90.00
#
_symmetry.space_group_name_H-M   'P 1'
#
loop_
_entity.id
_entity.type
_entity.pdbx_description
1 polymer ?
#
loop_
_entity_poly.entity_id
_entity_poly.type
_entity_poly.pdbx_seq_one_letter_code
_entity_poly.pdbx_strand_id
1 'polypeptide(L)'
;MSILQAPIFLYSTGPFSPCSCRRSIRATANAPKTQMSPPEALVVAKFYAIMDVVADRVEMHKNIGAQRDNWNHLLLTSINSITLTAATMAGLATTGGTGAPLVALKVSSTLLYLSATAMSVVMNKIQPSQLGEEQRNAARLFKQLYREMQTTMSLYKVTNIDVINEAMEKVLALDKAYPLPLLGAMIEKFPKTVEPTVWWPPKRHRRLERLGEEIDGNGWDGKSEEEMREIVEVLKRKDAAEYLRLSQKALKVNKILAISGPLLTGLAGLGSSFLGTTHGAWAVMLAVIAGVLASVVNTLEHGWQVGMVFEMYRSNAGFFRLMQEIIESNISLREVERRENGELFKIKVALQLGRSLSELKHLAALSSSRNGEEAIEEFASKLF
;
A
#
# COMPACT_ATOMS: atom_id res chain seq x y z
N MET A 1 19.18 -23.95 0.62
CA MET A 1 18.53 -24.64 1.74
C MET A 1 17.04 -24.66 1.46
N SER A 2 16.60 -25.71 0.78
CA SER A 2 15.26 -25.86 0.22
C SER A 2 14.36 -26.59 1.23
N ILE A 3 13.69 -25.84 2.09
CA ILE A 3 12.60 -26.36 2.93
C ILE A 3 11.57 -25.23 3.07
N LEU A 4 10.53 -25.29 2.23
CA LEU A 4 9.16 -24.80 2.43
C LEU A 4 8.44 -24.82 1.08
N GLN A 5 8.22 -26.03 0.57
CA GLN A 5 7.27 -26.28 -0.50
C GLN A 5 6.02 -26.83 0.15
N ALA A 6 5.13 -25.93 0.59
CA ALA A 6 3.78 -26.27 0.98
C ALA A 6 2.84 -25.67 -0.07
N PRO A 7 1.98 -26.46 -0.72
CA PRO A 7 0.92 -25.90 -1.55
C PRO A 7 -0.06 -25.17 -0.62
N ILE A 8 -0.26 -23.86 -0.85
CA ILE A 8 -1.31 -23.09 -0.18
C ILE A 8 -2.64 -23.55 -0.78
N PHE A 9 -3.19 -24.65 -0.28
CA PHE A 9 -4.61 -24.95 -0.39
C PHE A 9 -5.31 -24.11 0.68
N LEU A 10 -6.03 -23.07 0.26
CA LEU A 10 -6.97 -22.33 1.09
C LEU A 10 -8.16 -23.23 1.44
N TYR A 11 -8.03 -24.05 2.49
CA TYR A 11 -9.18 -24.60 3.19
C TYR A 11 -9.54 -23.65 4.33
N SER A 12 -10.54 -22.80 4.09
CA SER A 12 -11.26 -22.10 5.14
C SER A 12 -12.11 -23.12 5.90
N THR A 13 -11.68 -23.52 7.09
CA THR A 13 -12.49 -24.30 8.04
C THR A 13 -12.90 -23.38 9.20
N GLY A 14 -14.08 -22.76 9.06
CA GLY A 14 -14.77 -21.98 10.08
C GLY A 14 -16.26 -21.91 9.74
N PRO A 15 -17.17 -21.90 10.74
CA PRO A 15 -18.52 -22.42 10.56
C PRO A 15 -19.38 -21.52 9.67
N PHE A 16 -19.86 -22.09 8.56
CA PHE A 16 -20.98 -21.56 7.79
C PHE A 16 -22.20 -21.47 8.71
N SER A 17 -22.60 -20.27 9.09
CA SER A 17 -23.96 -20.00 9.54
C SER A 17 -24.84 -19.79 8.31
N PRO A 18 -25.83 -20.66 8.04
CA PRO A 18 -26.75 -20.43 6.94
C PRO A 18 -27.80 -19.40 7.40
N CYS A 19 -27.63 -18.13 7.02
CA CYS A 19 -28.74 -17.19 7.02
C CYS A 19 -29.74 -17.62 5.94
N SER A 20 -30.64 -18.53 6.31
CA SER A 20 -31.80 -18.94 5.53
C SER A 20 -32.81 -17.78 5.45
N CYS A 21 -32.62 -16.87 4.51
CA CYS A 21 -33.69 -15.99 4.04
C CYS A 21 -34.51 -16.75 2.98
N ARG A 22 -35.43 -17.60 3.45
CA ARG A 22 -36.41 -18.28 2.59
C ARG A 22 -37.44 -17.25 2.11
N ARG A 23 -37.13 -16.49 1.06
CA ARG A 23 -38.12 -15.65 0.38
C ARG A 23 -39.05 -16.56 -0.41
N SER A 24 -40.27 -16.73 0.09
CA SER A 24 -41.38 -17.33 -0.64
C SER A 24 -41.69 -16.46 -1.86
N ILE A 25 -41.25 -16.88 -3.05
CA ILE A 25 -41.63 -16.26 -4.31
C ILE A 25 -43.06 -16.69 -4.62
N ARG A 26 -44.03 -15.83 -4.29
CA ARG A 26 -45.35 -15.88 -4.91
C ARG A 26 -45.16 -15.32 -6.32
N ALA A 27 -45.29 -16.20 -7.32
CA ALA A 27 -45.22 -15.82 -8.72
C ALA A 27 -46.38 -14.87 -9.06
N THR A 28 -46.09 -13.58 -9.19
CA THR A 28 -46.91 -12.68 -10.00
C THR A 28 -46.36 -12.72 -11.42
N ALA A 29 -47.03 -13.53 -12.24
CA ALA A 29 -46.86 -13.52 -13.69
C ALA A 29 -47.27 -12.14 -14.22
N ASN A 30 -46.28 -11.39 -14.71
CA ASN A 30 -46.33 -10.39 -15.78
C ASN A 30 -45.18 -9.39 -15.61
N ALA A 31 -43.96 -9.84 -15.89
CA ALA A 31 -42.84 -8.98 -16.25
C ALA A 31 -42.38 -9.41 -17.64
N PRO A 32 -42.14 -8.48 -18.59
CA PRO A 32 -41.60 -8.86 -19.89
C PRO A 32 -40.22 -9.47 -19.64
N LYS A 33 -40.08 -10.78 -19.89
CA LYS A 33 -38.77 -11.44 -19.92
C LYS A 33 -38.04 -10.91 -21.14
N THR A 34 -37.20 -9.89 -20.96
CA THR A 34 -36.22 -9.49 -21.97
C THR A 34 -35.34 -10.70 -22.22
N GLN A 35 -35.59 -11.42 -23.32
CA GLN A 35 -34.75 -12.54 -23.72
C GLN A 35 -33.39 -11.99 -24.16
N MET A 36 -32.39 -12.13 -23.30
CA MET A 36 -31.00 -11.81 -23.67
C MET A 36 -30.55 -12.77 -24.75
N SER A 37 -29.94 -12.25 -25.82
CA SER A 37 -29.41 -13.12 -26.87
C SER A 37 -28.25 -13.97 -26.32
N PRO A 38 -28.03 -15.20 -26.81
CA PRO A 38 -26.94 -16.07 -26.32
C PRO A 38 -25.54 -15.42 -26.30
N PRO A 39 -25.15 -14.58 -27.29
CA PRO A 39 -23.90 -13.81 -27.23
C PRO A 39 -23.85 -12.79 -26.11
N GLU A 40 -24.95 -12.08 -25.84
CA GLU A 40 -25.04 -11.12 -24.73
C GLU A 40 -24.95 -11.83 -23.38
N ALA A 41 -25.56 -13.00 -23.24
CA ALA A 41 -25.50 -13.82 -22.02
C ALA A 41 -24.06 -14.25 -21.69
N LEU A 42 -23.27 -14.60 -22.71
CA LEU A 42 -21.87 -14.95 -22.55
C LEU A 42 -21.01 -13.75 -22.12
N VAL A 43 -21.26 -12.55 -22.67
CA VAL A 43 -20.55 -11.31 -22.31
C VAL A 43 -20.80 -10.96 -20.84
N VAL A 44 -22.05 -10.98 -20.41
CA VAL A 44 -22.41 -10.71 -19.01
C VAL A 44 -21.83 -11.78 -18.07
N ALA A 45 -21.87 -13.06 -18.44
CA ALA A 45 -21.27 -14.14 -17.64
C ALA A 45 -19.75 -13.97 -17.49
N LYS A 46 -19.03 -13.59 -18.56
CA LYS A 46 -17.60 -13.27 -18.49
C LYS A 46 -17.32 -12.08 -17.57
N PHE A 47 -18.14 -11.05 -17.60
CA PHE A 47 -17.98 -9.90 -16.73
C PHE A 47 -18.18 -10.25 -15.26
N TYR A 48 -19.19 -11.07 -14.93
CA TYR A 48 -19.38 -11.61 -13.58
C TYR A 48 -18.20 -12.47 -13.12
N ALA A 49 -17.66 -13.33 -13.99
CA ALA A 49 -16.48 -14.12 -13.66
C ALA A 49 -15.28 -13.23 -13.29
N ILE A 50 -15.08 -12.10 -13.97
CA ILE A 50 -14.03 -11.13 -13.60
C ILE A 50 -14.37 -10.47 -12.26
N MET A 51 -15.62 -10.05 -12.03
CA MET A 51 -16.04 -9.45 -10.75
C MET A 51 -15.83 -10.40 -9.57
N ASP A 52 -16.11 -11.69 -9.73
CA ASP A 52 -15.91 -12.70 -8.69
C ASP A 52 -14.42 -12.86 -8.36
N VAL A 53 -13.55 -12.88 -9.38
CA VAL A 53 -12.09 -12.88 -9.19
C VAL A 53 -11.64 -11.62 -8.47
N VAL A 54 -12.16 -10.44 -8.83
CA VAL A 54 -11.83 -9.18 -8.17
C VAL A 54 -12.25 -9.22 -6.69
N ALA A 55 -13.44 -9.74 -6.38
CA ALA A 55 -13.92 -9.87 -5.00
C ALA A 55 -13.02 -10.82 -4.18
N ASP A 56 -12.61 -11.95 -4.77
CA ASP A 56 -11.66 -12.86 -4.14
C ASP A 56 -10.30 -12.18 -3.89
N ARG A 57 -9.78 -11.41 -4.86
CA ARG A 57 -8.52 -10.64 -4.70
C ARG A 57 -8.60 -9.63 -3.55
N VAL A 58 -9.75 -8.99 -3.31
CA VAL A 58 -9.94 -8.09 -2.16
C VAL A 58 -9.72 -8.83 -0.84
N GLU A 59 -10.39 -9.97 -0.63
CA GLU A 59 -10.26 -10.74 0.60
C GLU A 59 -8.88 -11.38 0.73
N MET A 60 -8.31 -11.87 -0.37
CA MET A 60 -6.95 -12.40 -0.43
C MET A 60 -5.92 -11.36 0.03
N HIS A 61 -5.90 -10.16 -0.55
CA HIS A 61 -4.96 -9.10 -0.15
C HIS A 61 -5.18 -8.66 1.29
N LYS A 62 -6.43 -8.59 1.76
CA LYS A 62 -6.75 -8.27 3.16
C LYS A 62 -6.19 -9.32 4.13
N ASN A 63 -6.34 -10.60 3.82
CA ASN A 63 -5.82 -11.71 4.62
C ASN A 63 -4.29 -11.72 4.65
N ILE A 64 -3.65 -11.50 3.50
CA ILE A 64 -2.18 -11.45 3.40
C ILE A 64 -1.66 -10.22 4.17
N GLY A 65 -2.31 -9.06 4.06
CA GLY A 65 -1.96 -7.87 4.84
C GLY A 65 -1.96 -8.15 6.34
N ALA A 66 -3.04 -8.74 6.86
CA ALA A 66 -3.14 -9.12 8.27
C ALA A 66 -2.08 -10.16 8.69
N GLN A 67 -1.75 -11.12 7.81
CA GLN A 67 -0.66 -12.07 8.06
C GLN A 67 0.69 -11.34 8.21
N ARG A 68 0.97 -10.36 7.35
CA ARG A 68 2.23 -9.60 7.38
C ARG A 68 2.34 -8.70 8.61
N ASP A 69 1.23 -8.11 9.06
CA ASP A 69 1.20 -7.39 10.33
C ASP A 69 1.53 -8.30 11.52
N ASN A 70 0.91 -9.48 11.56
CA ASN A 70 1.20 -10.46 12.60
C ASN A 70 2.67 -10.91 12.57
N TRP A 71 3.25 -11.12 11.38
CA TRP A 71 4.67 -11.39 11.24
C TRP A 71 5.53 -10.24 11.75
N ASN A 72 5.17 -8.99 11.46
CA ASN A 72 5.89 -7.82 11.95
C ASN A 72 5.95 -7.82 13.49
N HIS A 73 4.80 -8.00 14.14
CA HIS A 73 4.70 -8.04 15.61
C HIS A 73 5.50 -9.20 16.20
N LEU A 74 5.33 -10.42 15.67
CA LEU A 74 6.01 -11.60 16.18
C LEU A 74 7.54 -11.51 16.03
N LEU A 75 8.02 -11.09 14.85
CA LEU A 75 9.46 -10.97 14.60
C LEU A 75 10.08 -9.83 15.41
N LEU A 76 9.41 -8.67 15.49
CA LEU A 76 9.86 -7.53 16.30
C LEU A 76 10.04 -7.94 17.76
N THR A 77 9.00 -8.51 18.37
CA THR A 77 9.03 -8.92 19.77
C THR A 77 10.06 -10.02 20.00
N SER A 78 10.12 -11.03 19.12
CA SER A 78 11.06 -12.14 19.26
C SER A 78 12.52 -11.69 19.16
N ILE A 79 12.87 -10.86 18.16
CA ILE A 79 14.22 -10.34 17.99
C ILE A 79 14.64 -9.48 19.18
N ASN A 80 13.76 -8.59 19.64
CA ASN A 80 14.02 -7.76 20.82
C ASN A 80 14.23 -8.62 22.06
N SER A 81 13.35 -9.58 22.33
CA SER A 81 13.49 -10.49 23.46
C SER A 81 14.79 -11.29 23.40
N ILE A 82 15.13 -11.89 22.26
CA ILE A 82 16.39 -12.64 22.07
C ILE A 82 17.60 -11.72 22.34
N THR A 83 17.59 -10.52 21.76
CA THR A 83 18.71 -9.57 21.89
C THR A 83 18.88 -9.06 23.32
N LEU A 84 17.77 -8.75 24.01
CA LEU A 84 17.80 -8.32 25.40
C LEU A 84 18.18 -9.46 26.35
N THR A 85 17.69 -10.68 26.13
CA THR A 85 18.12 -11.86 26.88
C THR A 85 19.62 -12.11 26.70
N ALA A 86 20.15 -11.98 25.48
CA ALA A 86 21.57 -12.08 25.21
C ALA A 86 22.37 -11.01 25.98
N ALA A 87 21.87 -9.76 26.02
CA ALA A 87 22.49 -8.67 26.77
C ALA A 87 22.49 -8.93 28.27
N THR A 88 21.38 -9.41 28.82
CA THR A 88 21.29 -9.80 30.24
C THR A 88 22.26 -10.93 30.55
N MET A 89 22.33 -11.99 29.72
CA MET A 89 23.26 -13.10 29.91
C MET A 89 24.73 -12.63 29.83
N ALA A 90 25.06 -11.75 28.90
CA ALA A 90 26.40 -11.16 28.78
C ALA A 90 26.75 -10.29 30.00
N GLY A 91 25.79 -9.54 30.54
CA GLY A 91 25.95 -8.77 31.76
C GLY A 91 26.14 -9.65 33.00
N LEU A 92 25.30 -10.68 33.18
CA LEU A 92 25.39 -11.62 34.30
C LEU A 92 26.68 -12.45 34.28
N ALA A 93 27.26 -12.69 33.09
CA ALA A 93 28.57 -13.34 32.97
C ALA A 93 29.67 -12.58 33.74
N THR A 94 29.51 -11.30 34.03
CA THR A 94 30.47 -10.53 34.84
C THR A 94 30.37 -10.76 36.34
N THR A 95 29.19 -11.14 36.84
CA THR A 95 28.93 -11.30 38.26
C THR A 95 28.99 -12.76 38.72
N GLY A 96 28.90 -13.71 37.77
CA GLY A 96 28.74 -15.16 38.02
C GLY A 96 29.97 -15.98 38.41
N GLY A 97 31.10 -15.36 38.81
CA GLY A 97 32.33 -16.07 39.15
C GLY A 97 33.07 -16.70 37.95
N THR A 98 34.19 -17.38 38.20
CA THR A 98 35.00 -18.04 37.16
C THR A 98 34.56 -19.48 36.91
N GLY A 99 34.77 -20.01 35.70
CA GLY A 99 34.53 -21.43 35.37
C GLY A 99 33.28 -21.70 34.53
N ALA A 100 32.63 -22.84 34.75
CA ALA A 100 31.56 -23.35 33.87
C ALA A 100 30.34 -22.41 33.70
N PRO A 101 29.83 -21.70 34.74
CA PRO A 101 28.71 -20.76 34.58
C PRO A 101 29.01 -19.59 33.64
N LEU A 102 30.23 -19.05 33.69
CA LEU A 102 30.70 -18.00 32.78
C LEU A 102 30.71 -18.49 31.32
N VAL A 103 31.24 -19.71 31.10
CA VAL A 103 31.29 -20.30 29.75
C VAL A 103 29.88 -20.53 29.20
N ALA A 104 28.96 -21.04 30.03
CA ALA A 104 27.57 -21.26 29.63
C ALA A 104 26.87 -19.95 29.23
N LEU A 105 26.98 -18.90 30.04
CA LEU A 105 26.38 -17.59 29.75
C LEU A 105 27.00 -16.92 28.52
N LYS A 106 28.32 -17.04 28.35
CA LYS A 106 29.05 -16.57 27.17
C LYS A 106 28.56 -17.23 25.90
N VAL A 107 28.58 -18.56 25.84
CA VAL A 107 28.16 -19.32 24.64
C VAL A 107 26.69 -19.04 24.33
N SER A 108 25.83 -19.01 25.35
CA SER A 108 24.40 -18.73 25.19
C SER A 108 24.15 -17.33 24.64
N SER A 109 24.76 -16.29 25.24
CA SER A 109 24.61 -14.91 24.76
C SER A 109 25.15 -14.72 23.35
N THR A 110 26.30 -15.32 23.01
CA THR A 110 26.86 -15.27 21.65
C THR A 110 25.90 -15.92 20.65
N LEU A 111 25.36 -17.11 20.96
CA LEU A 111 24.43 -17.81 20.08
C LEU A 111 23.12 -17.04 19.87
N LEU A 112 22.59 -16.43 20.94
CA LEU A 112 21.39 -15.60 20.87
C LEU A 112 21.62 -14.35 20.02
N TYR A 113 22.76 -13.66 20.17
CA TYR A 113 23.10 -12.53 19.30
C TYR A 113 23.24 -12.94 17.84
N LEU A 114 23.93 -14.05 17.54
CA LEU A 114 24.03 -14.55 16.17
C LEU A 114 22.65 -14.86 15.57
N SER A 115 21.78 -15.49 16.36
CA SER A 115 20.40 -15.81 15.97
C SER A 115 19.60 -14.52 15.70
N ALA A 116 19.66 -13.54 16.60
CA ALA A 116 19.02 -12.25 16.43
C ALA A 116 19.55 -11.50 15.19
N THR A 117 20.87 -11.49 14.95
CA THR A 117 21.45 -10.89 13.73
C THR A 117 20.89 -11.54 12.48
N ALA A 118 20.88 -12.87 12.41
CA ALA A 118 20.35 -13.60 11.26
C ALA A 118 18.86 -13.31 11.04
N MET A 119 18.06 -13.35 12.10
CA MET A 119 16.63 -13.03 12.05
C MET A 119 16.38 -11.58 11.63
N SER A 120 17.16 -10.60 12.13
CA SER A 120 17.07 -9.19 11.75
C SER A 120 17.42 -8.98 10.28
N VAL A 121 18.43 -9.65 9.73
CA VAL A 121 18.75 -9.57 8.29
C VAL A 121 17.58 -10.09 7.46
N VAL A 122 16.97 -11.21 7.84
CA VAL A 122 15.80 -11.77 7.13
C VAL A 122 14.59 -10.85 7.25
N MET A 123 14.27 -10.36 8.45
CA MET A 123 13.19 -9.41 8.69
C MET A 123 13.38 -8.13 7.89
N ASN A 124 14.62 -7.64 7.77
CA ASN A 124 14.94 -6.46 6.98
C ASN A 124 14.90 -6.72 5.48
N LYS A 125 15.03 -7.96 5.01
CA LYS A 125 14.80 -8.30 3.60
C LYS A 125 13.33 -8.40 3.26
N ILE A 126 12.52 -8.97 4.14
CA ILE A 126 11.07 -9.17 3.92
C ILE A 126 10.29 -7.87 4.20
N GLN A 127 10.68 -7.14 5.24
CA GLN A 127 9.98 -5.97 5.82
C GLN A 127 8.46 -6.15 5.92
N PRO A 128 7.99 -6.97 6.87
CA PRO A 128 6.58 -7.34 6.94
C PRO A 128 5.63 -6.13 7.08
N SER A 129 6.01 -5.08 7.82
CA SER A 129 5.21 -3.85 7.94
C SER A 129 4.98 -3.13 6.62
N GLN A 130 6.01 -3.03 5.77
CA GLN A 130 5.89 -2.41 4.45
C GLN A 130 5.01 -3.26 3.53
N LEU A 131 5.27 -4.57 3.48
CA LEU A 131 4.46 -5.49 2.68
C LEU A 131 2.99 -5.47 3.10
N GLY A 132 2.71 -5.42 4.41
CA GLY A 132 1.35 -5.31 4.93
C GLY A 132 0.62 -4.09 4.36
N GLU A 133 1.30 -2.94 4.28
CA GLU A 133 0.72 -1.72 3.72
C GLU A 133 0.51 -1.77 2.21
N GLU A 134 1.45 -2.37 1.48
CA GLU A 134 1.28 -2.63 0.05
C GLU A 134 0.03 -3.50 -0.21
N GLN A 135 -0.20 -4.53 0.63
CA GLN A 135 -1.39 -5.38 0.52
C GLN A 135 -2.69 -4.66 0.89
N ARG A 136 -2.68 -3.76 1.88
CA ARG A 136 -3.86 -2.92 2.20
C ARG A 136 -4.23 -2.02 1.03
N ASN A 137 -3.23 -1.39 0.40
CA ASN A 137 -3.42 -0.57 -0.78
C ASN A 137 -3.98 -1.39 -1.96
N ALA A 138 -3.43 -2.59 -2.20
CA ALA A 138 -3.98 -3.53 -3.20
C ALA A 138 -5.45 -3.87 -2.92
N ALA A 139 -5.79 -4.27 -1.69
CA ALA A 139 -7.16 -4.60 -1.30
C ALA A 139 -8.12 -3.41 -1.54
N ARG A 140 -7.69 -2.19 -1.23
CA ARG A 140 -8.47 -0.97 -1.49
C ARG A 140 -8.71 -0.75 -2.99
N LEU A 141 -7.69 -0.90 -3.82
CA LEU A 141 -7.79 -0.70 -5.27
C LEU A 141 -8.66 -1.76 -5.95
N PHE A 142 -8.51 -3.04 -5.59
CA PHE A 142 -9.40 -4.10 -6.06
C PHE A 142 -10.85 -3.85 -5.62
N LYS A 143 -11.06 -3.35 -4.40
CA LYS A 143 -12.41 -3.00 -3.92
C LYS A 143 -13.01 -1.82 -4.69
N GLN A 144 -12.20 -0.85 -5.07
CA GLN A 144 -12.63 0.24 -5.95
C GLN A 144 -12.99 -0.28 -7.34
N LEU A 145 -12.15 -1.15 -7.93
CA LEU A 145 -12.41 -1.79 -9.22
C LEU A 145 -13.71 -2.59 -9.20
N TYR A 146 -13.94 -3.38 -8.15
CA TYR A 146 -15.19 -4.13 -7.96
C TYR A 146 -16.41 -3.20 -7.98
N ARG A 147 -16.34 -2.07 -7.26
CA ARG A 147 -17.42 -1.07 -7.22
C ARG A 147 -17.62 -0.42 -8.59
N GLU A 148 -16.56 -0.07 -9.30
CA GLU A 148 -16.65 0.46 -10.67
C GLU A 148 -17.35 -0.53 -11.61
N MET A 149 -17.00 -1.82 -11.53
CA MET A 149 -17.63 -2.88 -12.32
C MET A 149 -19.09 -3.07 -11.95
N GLN A 150 -19.42 -3.07 -10.65
CA GLN A 150 -20.79 -3.15 -10.17
C GLN A 150 -21.64 -1.97 -10.66
N THR A 151 -21.14 -0.75 -10.55
CA THR A 151 -21.82 0.44 -11.09
C THR A 151 -21.99 0.36 -12.60
N THR A 152 -20.99 -0.16 -13.33
CA THR A 152 -21.08 -0.35 -14.78
C THR A 152 -22.22 -1.30 -15.14
N MET A 153 -22.36 -2.42 -14.42
CA MET A 153 -23.43 -3.39 -14.65
C MET A 153 -24.82 -2.83 -14.31
N SER A 154 -24.92 -2.00 -13.27
CA SER A 154 -26.20 -1.41 -12.85
C SER A 154 -26.70 -0.30 -13.77
N LEU A 155 -25.78 0.45 -14.39
CA LEU A 155 -26.12 1.63 -15.19
C LEU A 155 -26.12 1.39 -16.69
N TYR A 156 -25.37 0.41 -17.18
CA TYR A 156 -25.18 0.18 -18.61
C TYR A 156 -25.47 -1.27 -18.98
N LYS A 157 -26.05 -1.49 -20.16
CA LYS A 157 -26.17 -2.83 -20.73
C LYS A 157 -24.78 -3.28 -21.18
N VAL A 158 -24.19 -4.24 -20.46
CA VAL A 158 -22.88 -4.78 -20.79
C VAL A 158 -23.00 -5.73 -21.99
N THR A 159 -22.92 -5.18 -23.20
CA THR A 159 -22.97 -5.94 -24.46
C THR A 159 -21.65 -5.93 -25.23
N ASN A 160 -20.74 -5.01 -24.90
CA ASN A 160 -19.48 -4.82 -25.61
C ASN A 160 -18.32 -5.61 -24.97
N ILE A 161 -17.59 -6.37 -25.78
CA ILE A 161 -16.38 -7.10 -25.40
C ILE A 161 -15.23 -6.19 -24.94
N ASP A 162 -15.19 -4.94 -25.40
CA ASP A 162 -14.18 -3.94 -24.99
C ASP A 162 -14.26 -3.63 -23.49
N VAL A 163 -15.48 -3.65 -22.92
CA VAL A 163 -15.70 -3.43 -21.49
C VAL A 163 -15.12 -4.57 -20.65
N ILE A 164 -15.18 -5.80 -21.17
CA ILE A 164 -14.54 -6.97 -20.56
C ILE A 164 -13.02 -6.85 -20.66
N ASN A 165 -12.49 -6.50 -21.84
CA ASN A 165 -11.05 -6.36 -22.05
C ASN A 165 -10.45 -5.30 -21.14
N GLU A 166 -11.10 -4.14 -20.99
CA GLU A 166 -10.65 -3.09 -20.08
C GLU A 166 -10.67 -3.54 -18.61
N ALA A 167 -11.75 -4.22 -18.19
CA ALA A 167 -11.83 -4.74 -16.83
C ALA A 167 -10.72 -5.76 -16.56
N MET A 168 -10.46 -6.64 -17.53
CA MET A 168 -9.36 -7.61 -17.45
C MET A 168 -7.99 -6.93 -17.44
N GLU A 169 -7.75 -5.92 -18.28
CA GLU A 169 -6.52 -5.13 -18.28
C GLU A 169 -6.29 -4.44 -16.93
N LYS A 170 -7.34 -3.88 -16.32
CA LYS A 170 -7.27 -3.26 -14.99
C LYS A 170 -6.93 -4.27 -13.89
N VAL A 171 -7.53 -5.47 -13.92
CA VAL A 171 -7.18 -6.56 -13.00
C VAL A 171 -5.70 -6.95 -13.15
N LEU A 172 -5.25 -7.19 -14.38
CA LEU A 172 -3.87 -7.59 -14.66
C LEU A 172 -2.87 -6.48 -14.32
N ALA A 173 -3.23 -5.21 -14.49
CA ALA A 173 -2.42 -4.08 -14.08
C ALA A 173 -2.25 -4.03 -12.56
N LEU A 174 -3.32 -4.25 -11.79
CA LEU A 174 -3.24 -4.33 -10.33
C LEU A 174 -2.44 -5.55 -9.85
N ASP A 175 -2.65 -6.72 -10.45
CA ASP A 175 -1.86 -7.93 -10.15
C ASP A 175 -0.36 -7.70 -10.41
N LYS A 176 -0.02 -6.96 -11.46
CA LYS A 176 1.37 -6.59 -11.78
C LYS A 176 1.93 -5.52 -10.83
N ALA A 177 1.11 -4.55 -10.42
CA ALA A 177 1.50 -3.48 -9.51
C ALA A 177 1.70 -4.00 -8.07
N TYR A 178 0.96 -5.03 -7.67
CA TYR A 178 1.02 -5.66 -6.35
C TYR A 178 1.24 -7.16 -6.44
N PRO A 179 2.43 -7.59 -6.93
CA PRO A 179 2.76 -9.01 -6.97
C PRO A 179 2.73 -9.55 -5.54
N LEU A 180 2.27 -10.79 -5.35
CA LEU A 180 2.26 -11.46 -4.05
C LEU A 180 3.62 -12.11 -3.79
N PRO A 181 4.53 -11.50 -3.01
CA PRO A 181 5.86 -12.02 -2.85
C PRO A 181 5.85 -12.97 -1.64
N LEU A 182 6.24 -14.21 -1.86
CA LEU A 182 6.77 -15.06 -0.80
C LEU A 182 8.27 -15.36 -1.01
N LEU A 183 8.75 -15.42 -2.25
CA LEU A 183 10.17 -15.40 -2.69
C LEU A 183 10.15 -15.25 -4.24
N GLY A 184 10.37 -14.04 -4.78
CA GLY A 184 10.27 -13.73 -6.21
C GLY A 184 10.67 -12.28 -6.50
N ALA A 185 10.35 -11.74 -7.69
CA ALA A 185 10.59 -10.33 -8.03
C ALA A 185 9.74 -9.42 -7.12
N MET A 186 10.33 -9.00 -6.00
CA MET A 186 9.73 -8.12 -5.01
C MET A 186 9.69 -6.69 -5.57
N ILE A 187 8.67 -5.92 -5.20
CA ILE A 187 8.78 -4.46 -5.28
C ILE A 187 10.05 -4.09 -4.51
N GLU A 188 10.95 -3.35 -5.15
CA GLU A 188 12.25 -3.08 -4.56
C GLU A 188 12.05 -2.30 -3.26
N LYS A 189 12.35 -2.92 -2.11
CA LYS A 189 12.25 -2.30 -0.77
C LYS A 189 12.98 -0.94 -0.72
N PHE A 190 14.07 -0.84 -1.48
CA PHE A 190 15.01 0.28 -1.43
C PHE A 190 15.30 0.82 -2.82
N PRO A 191 14.32 1.44 -3.50
CA PRO A 191 14.54 1.91 -4.86
C PRO A 191 15.68 2.94 -4.89
N LYS A 192 16.40 2.96 -6.01
CA LYS A 192 17.45 3.97 -6.27
C LYS A 192 16.85 5.35 -6.46
N THR A 193 15.69 5.42 -7.13
CA THR A 193 14.92 6.63 -7.35
C THR A 193 13.52 6.43 -6.81
N VAL A 194 13.06 7.34 -5.94
CA VAL A 194 11.69 7.30 -5.43
C VAL A 194 10.78 7.94 -6.47
N GLU A 195 9.93 7.11 -7.07
CA GLU A 195 8.90 7.55 -8.00
C GLU A 195 7.49 7.38 -7.39
N PRO A 196 6.53 8.23 -7.79
CA PRO A 196 5.12 8.06 -7.43
C PRO A 196 4.62 6.67 -7.83
N THR A 197 3.71 6.11 -7.04
CA THR A 197 3.08 4.84 -7.40
C THR A 197 2.18 5.01 -8.64
N VAL A 198 2.32 4.09 -9.60
CA VAL A 198 1.51 4.05 -10.83
C VAL A 198 0.70 2.74 -10.82
N TRP A 199 -0.63 2.85 -10.80
CA TRP A 199 -1.53 1.70 -10.65
C TRP A 199 -2.24 1.29 -11.94
N TRP A 200 -2.49 2.26 -12.81
CA TRP A 200 -3.35 2.09 -13.97
C TRP A 200 -2.54 2.32 -15.24
N PRO A 201 -2.79 1.55 -16.30
CA PRO A 201 -2.25 1.89 -17.61
C PRO A 201 -2.80 3.25 -18.06
N PRO A 202 -2.07 4.00 -18.90
CA PRO A 202 -2.59 5.22 -19.51
C PRO A 202 -3.95 4.94 -20.15
N LYS A 203 -4.98 5.69 -19.76
CA LYS A 203 -6.37 5.42 -20.17
C LYS A 203 -6.48 5.37 -21.70
N ARG A 204 -7.00 4.27 -22.24
CA ARG A 204 -7.60 4.26 -23.58
C ARG A 204 -8.99 4.88 -23.49
N HIS A 205 -9.27 5.83 -24.38
CA HIS A 205 -10.50 6.61 -24.35
C HIS A 205 -11.72 5.72 -24.61
N ARG A 206 -12.69 5.76 -23.72
CA ARG A 206 -13.92 4.96 -23.79
C ARG A 206 -15.04 5.77 -24.44
N ARG A 207 -15.81 5.11 -25.32
CA ARG A 207 -17.16 5.50 -25.73
C ARG A 207 -18.13 4.61 -24.95
N LEU A 208 -18.65 5.10 -23.82
CA LEU A 208 -19.82 4.47 -23.18
C LEU A 208 -21.04 5.15 -23.79
N GLU A 209 -21.84 4.40 -24.54
CA GLU A 209 -23.16 4.87 -24.98
C GLU A 209 -24.01 5.12 -23.73
N ARG A 210 -24.27 6.39 -23.42
CA ARG A 210 -25.16 6.77 -22.32
C ARG A 210 -26.59 6.47 -22.75
N LEU A 211 -27.36 5.84 -21.86
CA LEU A 211 -28.82 5.94 -21.87
C LEU A 211 -29.19 7.27 -21.18
N GLY A 212 -29.37 8.33 -21.96
CA GLY A 212 -29.83 9.63 -21.46
C GLY A 212 -29.79 10.72 -22.54
N GLU A 213 -30.87 11.48 -22.63
CA GLU A 213 -31.12 12.56 -23.60
C GLU A 213 -30.00 13.61 -23.59
N GLU A 214 -29.77 14.17 -24.78
CA GLU A 214 -28.87 15.27 -25.10
C GLU A 214 -29.31 16.53 -24.33
N ILE A 215 -28.74 16.73 -23.14
CA ILE A 215 -28.85 18.00 -22.40
C ILE A 215 -27.86 18.99 -23.02
N ASP A 216 -28.33 20.19 -23.33
CA ASP A 216 -27.55 21.29 -23.90
C ASP A 216 -26.30 21.60 -23.05
N GLY A 217 -25.11 21.31 -23.61
CA GLY A 217 -23.79 21.54 -23.01
C GLY A 217 -23.30 20.48 -21.99
N ASN A 218 -22.04 20.02 -22.11
CA ASN A 218 -21.43 19.03 -21.19
C ASN A 218 -20.92 19.62 -19.85
N GLY A 219 -21.39 20.81 -19.44
CA GLY A 219 -21.04 21.47 -18.17
C GLY A 219 -19.60 21.99 -18.06
N TRP A 220 -18.85 22.03 -19.17
CA TRP A 220 -17.52 22.63 -19.26
C TRP A 220 -17.60 24.03 -19.86
N ASP A 221 -16.81 24.95 -19.30
CA ASP A 221 -16.57 26.29 -19.83
C ASP A 221 -15.08 26.64 -19.68
N GLY A 222 -14.63 27.70 -20.35
CA GLY A 222 -13.21 28.10 -20.29
C GLY A 222 -12.73 28.43 -18.87
N LYS A 223 -13.64 28.89 -17.99
CA LYS A 223 -13.32 29.18 -16.60
C LYS A 223 -13.04 27.90 -15.80
N SER A 224 -13.89 26.88 -15.92
CA SER A 224 -13.72 25.60 -15.22
C SER A 224 -12.55 24.79 -15.75
N GLU A 225 -12.20 24.92 -17.03
CA GLU A 225 -10.94 24.38 -17.56
C GLU A 225 -9.73 25.03 -16.86
N GLU A 226 -9.71 26.36 -16.77
CA GLU A 226 -8.63 27.08 -16.11
C GLU A 226 -8.57 26.76 -14.61
N GLU A 227 -9.71 26.73 -13.93
CA GLU A 227 -9.79 26.33 -12.52
C GLU A 227 -9.15 24.96 -12.30
N MET A 228 -9.45 23.97 -13.15
CA MET A 228 -8.87 22.64 -13.04
C MET A 228 -7.37 22.60 -13.38
N ARG A 229 -6.89 23.43 -14.32
CA ARG A 229 -5.45 23.56 -14.62
C ARG A 229 -4.68 24.12 -13.43
N GLU A 230 -5.23 25.15 -12.79
CA GLU A 230 -4.66 25.73 -11.57
C GLU A 230 -4.57 24.70 -10.43
N ILE A 231 -5.63 23.89 -10.23
CA ILE A 231 -5.59 22.79 -9.26
C ILE A 231 -4.48 21.77 -9.59
N VAL A 232 -4.27 21.45 -10.87
CA VAL A 232 -3.16 20.58 -11.29
C VAL A 232 -1.79 21.19 -10.97
N GLU A 233 -1.63 22.51 -11.14
CA GLU A 233 -0.38 23.19 -10.78
C GLU A 233 -0.09 23.08 -9.28
N VAL A 234 -1.10 23.32 -8.43
CA VAL A 234 -0.97 23.19 -6.96
C VAL A 234 -0.60 21.74 -6.60
N LEU A 235 -1.31 20.76 -7.15
CA LEU A 235 -1.03 19.33 -6.92
C LEU A 235 0.40 18.94 -7.31
N LYS A 236 0.94 19.51 -8.39
CA LYS A 236 2.31 19.23 -8.85
C LYS A 236 3.34 19.89 -7.96
N ARG A 237 3.20 21.19 -7.71
CA ARG A 237 4.21 22.01 -7.03
C ARG A 237 4.22 21.77 -5.52
N LYS A 238 3.11 21.37 -4.92
CA LYS A 238 2.94 21.21 -3.46
C LYS A 238 2.77 19.76 -3.07
N ASP A 239 1.59 19.19 -3.30
CA ASP A 239 1.24 17.88 -2.77
C ASP A 239 2.19 16.77 -3.26
N ALA A 240 2.28 16.56 -4.58
CA ALA A 240 3.12 15.50 -5.12
C ALA A 240 4.61 15.69 -4.77
N ALA A 241 5.13 16.92 -4.87
CA ALA A 241 6.52 17.23 -4.58
C ALA A 241 6.87 17.00 -3.10
N GLU A 242 6.02 17.45 -2.17
CA GLU A 242 6.27 17.30 -0.74
C GLU A 242 6.17 15.84 -0.30
N TYR A 243 5.17 15.09 -0.76
CA TYR A 243 5.05 13.67 -0.44
C TYR A 243 6.19 12.83 -1.04
N LEU A 244 6.73 13.20 -2.21
CA LEU A 244 7.97 12.62 -2.72
C LEU A 244 9.18 12.97 -1.85
N ARG A 245 9.27 14.21 -1.36
CA ARG A 245 10.34 14.63 -0.46
C ARG A 245 10.29 13.86 0.87
N LEU A 246 9.10 13.69 1.46
CA LEU A 246 8.88 12.95 2.70
C LEU A 246 9.17 11.46 2.53
N SER A 247 8.72 10.84 1.43
CA SER A 247 9.06 9.45 1.13
C SER A 247 10.58 9.25 0.97
N GLN A 248 11.30 10.16 0.31
CA GLN A 248 12.77 10.09 0.24
C GLN A 248 13.45 10.18 1.60
N LYS A 249 12.96 11.04 2.51
CA LYS A 249 13.47 11.13 3.89
C LYS A 249 13.20 9.84 4.66
N ALA A 250 11.96 9.34 4.63
CA ALA A 250 11.56 8.09 5.28
C ALA A 250 12.39 6.91 4.76
N LEU A 251 12.64 6.85 3.45
CA LEU A 251 13.47 5.81 2.82
C LEU A 251 14.90 5.83 3.35
N LYS A 252 15.51 7.02 3.49
CA LYS A 252 16.87 7.16 4.05
C LYS A 252 16.94 6.69 5.49
N VAL A 253 15.95 7.05 6.31
CA VAL A 253 15.85 6.59 7.70
C VAL A 253 15.68 5.06 7.75
N ASN A 254 14.77 4.50 6.96
CA ASN A 254 14.55 3.05 6.86
C ASN A 254 15.84 2.31 6.47
N LYS A 255 16.60 2.83 5.48
CA LYS A 255 17.90 2.27 5.06
C LYS A 255 18.93 2.26 6.20
N ILE A 256 19.06 3.36 6.93
CA ILE A 256 20.02 3.48 8.04
C ILE A 256 19.66 2.45 9.13
N LEU A 257 18.40 2.44 9.58
CA LEU A 257 17.95 1.52 10.63
C LEU A 257 18.12 0.05 10.22
N ALA A 258 17.76 -0.28 8.97
CA ALA A 258 17.87 -1.62 8.42
C ALA A 258 19.31 -2.17 8.38
N ILE A 259 20.32 -1.29 8.34
CA ILE A 259 21.73 -1.66 8.38
C ILE A 259 22.23 -1.66 9.83
N SER A 260 21.88 -0.62 10.60
CA SER A 260 22.35 -0.43 11.97
C SER A 260 21.90 -1.55 12.91
N GLY A 261 20.65 -2.03 12.83
CA GLY A 261 20.13 -3.06 13.73
C GLY A 261 20.95 -4.37 13.70
N PRO A 262 21.07 -5.02 12.52
CA PRO A 262 21.90 -6.22 12.37
C PRO A 262 23.38 -5.99 12.70
N LEU A 263 23.95 -4.83 12.34
CA LEU A 263 25.34 -4.49 12.61
C LEU A 263 25.61 -4.40 14.13
N LEU A 264 24.76 -3.68 14.87
CA LEU A 264 24.86 -3.54 16.32
C LEU A 264 24.69 -4.89 17.02
N THR A 265 23.74 -5.72 16.57
CA THR A 265 23.54 -7.07 17.11
C THR A 265 24.77 -7.96 16.84
N GLY A 266 25.38 -7.85 15.66
CA GLY A 266 26.60 -8.58 15.31
C GLY A 266 27.80 -8.15 16.17
N LEU A 267 27.97 -6.84 16.38
CA LEU A 267 28.99 -6.30 17.29
C LEU A 267 28.76 -6.77 18.73
N ALA A 268 27.51 -6.85 19.18
CA ALA A 268 27.16 -7.38 20.48
C ALA A 268 27.55 -8.87 20.62
N GLY A 269 27.33 -9.67 19.57
CA GLY A 269 27.78 -11.05 19.49
C GLY A 269 29.30 -11.20 19.55
N LEU A 270 30.05 -10.32 18.87
CA LEU A 270 31.51 -10.27 18.99
C LEU A 270 31.95 -9.88 20.40
N GLY A 271 31.35 -8.86 21.02
CA GLY A 271 31.63 -8.49 22.42
C GLY A 271 31.40 -9.68 23.36
N SER A 272 30.29 -10.40 23.17
CA SER A 272 29.95 -11.60 23.94
C SER A 272 30.99 -12.72 23.78
N SER A 273 31.51 -12.95 22.57
CA SER A 273 32.51 -14.00 22.33
C SER A 273 33.88 -13.73 22.97
N PHE A 274 34.15 -12.49 23.38
CA PHE A 274 35.36 -12.10 24.12
C PHE A 274 35.17 -11.96 25.63
N LEU A 275 34.00 -12.34 26.18
CA LEU A 275 33.79 -12.39 27.63
C LEU A 275 34.83 -13.31 28.30
N GLY A 276 35.38 -12.87 29.43
CA GLY A 276 36.42 -13.58 30.20
C GLY A 276 37.86 -13.41 29.70
N THR A 277 38.12 -12.52 28.73
CA THR A 277 39.48 -12.21 28.25
C THR A 277 40.12 -11.03 28.99
N THR A 278 41.41 -10.77 28.75
CA THR A 278 42.22 -9.69 29.37
C THR A 278 41.65 -8.28 29.14
N HIS A 279 40.82 -8.07 28.11
CA HIS A 279 40.08 -6.82 27.87
C HIS A 279 38.60 -6.89 28.30
N GLY A 280 38.29 -7.71 29.31
CA GLY A 280 36.93 -8.12 29.69
C GLY A 280 35.91 -6.99 29.89
N ALA A 281 36.31 -5.85 30.47
CA ALA A 281 35.39 -4.72 30.68
C ALA A 281 34.85 -4.13 29.37
N TRP A 282 35.70 -4.00 28.33
CA TRP A 282 35.31 -3.50 27.02
C TRP A 282 34.45 -4.49 26.25
N ALA A 283 34.75 -5.78 26.36
CA ALA A 283 33.97 -6.86 25.74
C ALA A 283 32.54 -6.90 26.30
N VAL A 284 32.39 -6.75 27.62
CA VAL A 284 31.08 -6.66 28.30
C VAL A 284 30.32 -5.42 27.87
N MET A 285 30.96 -4.24 27.92
CA MET A 285 30.34 -2.99 27.51
C MET A 285 29.84 -3.07 26.06
N LEU A 286 30.66 -3.61 25.15
CA LEU A 286 30.29 -3.80 23.76
C LEU A 286 29.10 -4.76 23.61
N ALA A 287 29.13 -5.91 24.29
CA ALA A 287 28.02 -6.88 24.27
C ALA A 287 26.70 -6.23 24.72
N VAL A 288 26.70 -5.64 25.93
CA VAL A 288 25.50 -5.09 26.55
C VAL A 288 25.00 -3.85 25.81
N ILE A 289 25.85 -2.86 25.58
CA ILE A 289 25.44 -1.57 24.99
C ILE A 289 25.01 -1.77 23.54
N ALA A 290 25.79 -2.49 22.73
CA ALA A 290 25.41 -2.72 21.34
C ALA A 290 24.13 -3.57 21.23
N GLY A 291 23.95 -4.55 22.12
CA GLY A 291 22.72 -5.36 22.17
C GLY A 291 21.48 -4.53 22.55
N VAL A 292 21.57 -3.71 23.59
CA VAL A 292 20.47 -2.82 23.99
C VAL A 292 20.15 -1.83 22.88
N LEU A 293 21.17 -1.20 22.29
CA LEU A 293 20.98 -0.25 21.19
C LEU A 293 20.39 -0.93 19.95
N ALA A 294 20.79 -2.16 19.64
CA ALA A 294 20.20 -2.95 18.57
C ALA A 294 18.70 -3.16 18.77
N SER A 295 18.26 -3.45 20.00
CA SER A 295 16.82 -3.59 20.30
C SER A 295 16.06 -2.26 20.15
N VAL A 296 16.67 -1.13 20.52
CA VAL A 296 16.09 0.20 20.28
C VAL A 296 15.96 0.46 18.79
N VAL A 297 17.01 0.23 18.00
CA VAL A 297 16.99 0.42 16.55
C VAL A 297 15.94 -0.48 15.88
N ASN A 298 15.86 -1.75 16.29
CA ASN A 298 14.85 -2.69 15.78
C ASN A 298 13.42 -2.23 16.12
N THR A 299 13.21 -1.68 17.31
CA THR A 299 11.94 -1.07 17.73
C THR A 299 11.59 0.18 16.92
N LEU A 300 12.56 1.03 16.63
CA LEU A 300 12.33 2.21 15.79
C LEU A 300 12.03 1.80 14.34
N GLU A 301 12.75 0.84 13.76
CA GLU A 301 12.53 0.39 12.38
C GLU A 301 11.14 -0.22 12.20
N HIS A 302 10.84 -1.25 13.00
CA HIS A 302 9.67 -2.12 12.79
C HIS A 302 8.49 -1.79 13.70
N GLY A 303 8.73 -1.20 14.87
CA GLY A 303 7.70 -0.77 15.81
C GLY A 303 7.05 0.54 15.41
N TRP A 304 7.82 1.52 14.93
CA TRP A 304 7.25 2.72 14.29
C TRP A 304 6.86 2.51 12.82
N GLN A 305 7.06 1.29 12.30
CA GLN A 305 6.68 0.89 10.95
C GLN A 305 7.21 1.86 9.88
N VAL A 306 8.50 2.22 9.95
CA VAL A 306 9.08 3.26 9.07
C VAL A 306 8.94 2.88 7.58
N GLY A 307 8.95 1.58 7.25
CA GLY A 307 8.65 1.10 5.89
C GLY A 307 7.21 1.34 5.45
N MET A 308 6.23 1.15 6.34
CA MET A 308 4.83 1.51 6.07
C MET A 308 4.69 3.01 5.82
N VAL A 309 5.36 3.85 6.63
CA VAL A 309 5.35 5.31 6.46
C VAL A 309 5.95 5.72 5.11
N PHE A 310 7.05 5.08 4.69
CA PHE A 310 7.63 5.30 3.37
C PHE A 310 6.62 5.00 2.24
N GLU A 311 5.98 3.83 2.26
CA GLU A 311 4.98 3.48 1.23
C GLU A 311 3.73 4.34 1.30
N MET A 312 3.30 4.78 2.48
CA MET A 312 2.20 5.74 2.64
C MET A 312 2.51 7.05 1.90
N TYR A 313 3.68 7.64 2.13
CA TYR A 313 4.08 8.87 1.44
C TYR A 313 4.22 8.67 -0.08
N ARG A 314 4.80 7.55 -0.49
CA ARG A 314 4.97 7.21 -1.92
C ARG A 314 3.63 6.97 -2.62
N SER A 315 2.69 6.33 -1.94
CA SER A 315 1.32 6.10 -2.37
C SER A 315 0.56 7.41 -2.52
N ASN A 316 0.66 8.32 -1.55
CA ASN A 316 0.02 9.64 -1.64
C ASN A 316 0.56 10.46 -2.83
N ALA A 317 1.88 10.45 -3.07
CA ALA A 317 2.45 11.06 -4.26
C ALA A 317 1.89 10.43 -5.56
N GLY A 318 1.72 9.11 -5.59
CA GLY A 318 1.06 8.39 -6.69
C GLY A 318 -0.39 8.84 -6.90
N PHE A 319 -1.13 9.06 -5.81
CA PHE A 319 -2.52 9.51 -5.85
C PHE A 319 -2.63 10.89 -6.50
N PHE A 320 -1.78 11.84 -6.09
CA PHE A 320 -1.76 13.17 -6.69
C PHE A 320 -1.35 13.15 -8.16
N ARG A 321 -0.38 12.31 -8.52
CA ARG A 321 -0.01 12.12 -9.92
C ARG A 321 -1.16 11.56 -10.75
N LEU A 322 -1.87 10.54 -10.24
CA LEU A 322 -3.05 9.98 -10.91
C LEU A 322 -4.15 11.04 -11.09
N MET A 323 -4.38 11.88 -10.07
CA MET A 323 -5.34 12.99 -10.16
C MET A 323 -4.95 13.99 -11.26
N GLN A 324 -3.66 14.36 -11.34
CA GLN A 324 -3.14 15.23 -12.40
C GLN A 324 -3.38 14.62 -13.78
N GLU A 325 -3.00 13.36 -13.97
CA GLU A 325 -3.18 12.65 -15.25
C GLU A 325 -4.67 12.55 -15.64
N ILE A 326 -5.56 12.33 -14.67
CA ILE A 326 -7.02 12.31 -14.91
C ILE A 326 -7.53 13.69 -15.35
N ILE A 327 -7.11 14.77 -14.68
CA ILE A 327 -7.53 16.12 -15.02
C ILE A 327 -6.98 16.54 -16.38
N GLU A 328 -5.67 16.37 -16.60
CA GLU A 328 -5.02 16.74 -17.86
C GLU A 328 -5.57 15.96 -19.05
N SER A 329 -5.75 14.64 -18.91
CA SER A 329 -6.33 13.82 -19.98
C SER A 329 -7.75 14.26 -20.31
N ASN A 330 -8.57 14.59 -19.30
CA ASN A 330 -9.94 15.06 -19.52
C ASN A 330 -9.98 16.41 -20.25
N ILE A 331 -9.16 17.38 -19.83
CA ILE A 331 -9.11 18.72 -20.44
C ILE A 331 -8.46 18.68 -21.84
N SER A 332 -7.50 17.78 -22.08
CA SER A 332 -6.80 17.66 -23.37
C SER A 332 -7.69 17.19 -24.53
N LEU A 333 -8.88 16.65 -24.24
CA LEU A 333 -9.85 16.22 -25.24
C LEU A 333 -10.42 17.43 -25.97
N ARG A 334 -10.26 17.45 -27.31
CA ARG A 334 -10.76 18.53 -28.17
C ARG A 334 -12.28 18.63 -28.20
N GLU A 335 -12.96 17.49 -28.18
CA GLU A 335 -14.42 17.42 -28.20
C GLU A 335 -14.95 17.44 -26.77
N VAL A 336 -15.63 18.53 -26.39
CA VAL A 336 -16.19 18.72 -25.05
C VAL A 336 -17.18 17.61 -24.69
N GLU A 337 -17.96 17.11 -25.65
CA GLU A 337 -18.92 16.00 -25.47
C GLU A 337 -18.25 14.66 -25.09
N ARG A 338 -16.97 14.48 -25.45
CA ARG A 338 -16.20 13.28 -25.11
C ARG A 338 -15.60 13.34 -23.70
N ARG A 339 -15.70 14.50 -23.04
CA ARG A 339 -15.25 14.68 -21.67
C ARG A 339 -16.25 14.10 -20.68
N GLU A 340 -15.77 13.74 -19.49
CA GLU A 340 -16.67 13.51 -18.36
C GLU A 340 -17.47 14.79 -18.11
N ASN A 341 -18.73 14.68 -17.68
CA ASN A 341 -19.56 15.86 -17.43
C ASN A 341 -18.87 16.80 -16.42
N GLY A 342 -18.74 18.09 -16.76
CA GLY A 342 -17.91 19.04 -16.02
C GLY A 342 -18.34 19.23 -14.56
N GLU A 343 -19.65 19.27 -14.28
CA GLU A 343 -20.16 19.38 -12.91
C GLU A 343 -19.86 18.13 -12.09
N LEU A 344 -20.11 16.94 -12.66
CA LEU A 344 -19.80 15.67 -12.00
C LEU A 344 -18.29 15.52 -11.77
N PHE A 345 -17.48 15.93 -12.74
CA PHE A 345 -16.02 15.88 -12.66
C PHE A 345 -15.49 16.78 -11.53
N LYS A 346 -15.97 18.03 -11.44
CA LYS A 346 -15.62 18.97 -10.36
C LYS A 346 -15.98 18.41 -8.98
N ILE A 347 -17.18 17.83 -8.83
CA ILE A 347 -17.60 17.20 -7.58
C ILE A 347 -16.64 16.07 -7.20
N LYS A 348 -16.29 15.21 -8.17
CA LYS A 348 -15.39 14.09 -7.95
C LYS A 348 -14.01 14.55 -7.51
N VAL A 349 -13.42 15.54 -8.19
CA VAL A 349 -12.12 16.11 -7.83
C VAL A 349 -12.15 16.76 -6.44
N ALA A 350 -13.17 17.58 -6.16
CA ALA A 350 -13.31 18.24 -4.86
C ALA A 350 -13.36 17.21 -3.72
N LEU A 351 -14.22 16.20 -3.83
CA LEU A 351 -14.38 15.16 -2.81
C LEU A 351 -13.14 14.28 -2.67
N GLN A 352 -12.46 13.97 -3.79
CA GLN A 352 -11.19 13.24 -3.76
C GLN A 352 -10.06 14.02 -3.08
N LEU A 353 -10.14 15.35 -3.05
CA LEU A 353 -9.20 16.22 -2.31
C LEU A 353 -9.72 16.58 -0.91
N GLY A 354 -10.88 16.07 -0.50
CA GLY A 354 -11.49 16.39 0.80
C GLY A 354 -11.99 17.82 0.92
N ARG A 355 -12.31 18.46 -0.21
CA ARG A 355 -12.80 19.84 -0.29
C ARG A 355 -14.26 19.88 -0.72
N SER A 356 -14.95 20.95 -0.33
CA SER A 356 -16.22 21.32 -0.97
C SER A 356 -15.96 21.95 -2.35
N LEU A 357 -16.99 22.05 -3.19
CA LEU A 357 -16.88 22.71 -4.50
C LEU A 357 -16.46 24.18 -4.39
N SER A 358 -16.96 24.90 -3.39
CA SER A 358 -16.60 26.31 -3.17
C SER A 358 -15.15 26.46 -2.73
N GLU A 359 -14.67 25.57 -1.86
CA GLU A 359 -13.28 25.56 -1.41
C GLU A 359 -12.31 25.22 -2.55
N LEU A 360 -12.68 24.30 -3.45
CA LEU A 360 -11.87 23.98 -4.62
C LEU A 360 -11.75 25.18 -5.57
N LYS A 361 -12.87 25.88 -5.82
CA LYS A 361 -12.88 27.11 -6.63
C LYS A 361 -12.05 28.23 -5.99
N HIS A 362 -12.15 28.38 -4.68
CA HIS A 362 -11.34 29.35 -3.94
C HIS A 362 -9.85 29.07 -4.07
N LEU A 363 -9.44 27.80 -3.93
CA LEU A 363 -8.05 27.38 -4.12
C LEU A 363 -7.54 27.69 -5.53
N ALA A 364 -8.34 27.41 -6.57
CA ALA A 364 -7.98 27.74 -7.94
C ALA A 364 -7.82 29.26 -8.15
N ALA A 365 -8.72 30.07 -7.58
CA ALA A 365 -8.64 31.53 -7.66
C ALA A 365 -7.40 32.08 -6.92
N LEU A 366 -7.03 31.49 -5.78
CA LEU A 366 -5.79 31.83 -5.07
C LEU A 366 -4.55 31.49 -5.89
N SER A 367 -4.49 30.30 -6.51
CA SER A 367 -3.37 29.89 -7.37
C SER A 367 -3.19 30.81 -8.58
N SER A 368 -4.29 31.25 -9.19
CA SER A 368 -4.29 32.17 -10.34
C SER A 368 -3.89 33.61 -9.97
N SER A 369 -4.02 34.01 -8.71
CA SER A 369 -3.64 35.34 -8.24
C SER A 369 -2.13 35.52 -8.21
N ARG A 370 -1.64 36.59 -8.86
CA ARG A 370 -0.20 36.91 -9.02
C ARG A 370 0.53 37.25 -7.70
N ASN A 371 -0.16 37.26 -6.56
CA ASN A 371 0.44 37.28 -5.22
C ASN A 371 0.80 35.85 -4.80
N GLY A 372 1.84 35.31 -5.44
CA GLY A 372 2.22 33.91 -5.31
C GLY A 372 2.58 33.45 -3.90
N GLU A 373 2.86 34.31 -2.92
CA GLU A 373 3.38 33.86 -1.61
C GLU A 373 2.34 33.26 -0.65
N GLU A 374 1.07 33.69 -0.65
CA GLU A 374 0.03 33.12 0.24
C GLU A 374 -0.63 31.86 -0.34
N ALA A 375 -0.86 31.80 -1.66
CA ALA A 375 -1.29 30.58 -2.34
C ALA A 375 -0.23 29.46 -2.31
N ILE A 376 1.01 29.80 -1.95
CA ILE A 376 2.15 28.89 -1.83
C ILE A 376 2.09 28.03 -0.55
N GLU A 377 1.32 28.35 0.49
CA GLU A 377 1.29 27.50 1.69
C GLU A 377 0.21 26.41 1.68
N GLU A 378 -0.92 26.62 0.99
CA GLU A 378 -2.05 25.70 1.08
C GLU A 378 -1.89 24.48 0.14
N PHE A 379 -2.00 23.27 0.70
CA PHE A 379 -2.04 22.01 -0.06
C PHE A 379 -3.36 21.86 -0.81
N ALA A 380 -3.35 21.24 -1.99
CA ALA A 380 -4.59 20.96 -2.72
C ALA A 380 -5.46 19.96 -1.95
N SER A 381 -4.85 18.97 -1.31
CA SER A 381 -5.55 18.00 -0.46
C SER A 381 -5.76 18.52 0.95
N LYS A 382 -6.96 18.33 1.50
CA LYS A 382 -7.26 18.45 2.94
C LYS A 382 -7.29 17.10 3.67
N LEU A 383 -7.11 16.00 2.93
CA LEU A 383 -7.25 14.64 3.48
C LEU A 383 -6.01 14.13 4.20
N PHE A 384 -4.83 14.66 3.87
CA PHE A 384 -3.54 14.10 4.29
C PHE A 384 -2.61 15.19 4.81
#